data_AF-A0A6I5WUR4-F1
#
_entry.id   AF-A0A6I5WUR4-F1
#
_cell.length_a   1.000
_cell.length_b   1.000
_cell.length_c   1.000
_cell.angle_alpha   90.00
_cell.angle_beta   90.00
_cell.angle_gamma   90.00
#
_symmetry.space_group_name_H-M   'P 1'
#
loop_
_entity.id
_entity.type
_entity.pdbx_description
1 polymer ?
#
loop_
_entity_poly.entity_id
_entity_poly.type
_entity_poly.pdbx_seq_one_letter_code
_entity_poly.pdbx_strand_id
1 'polypeptide(L)'
;MNGGYLLRDGAYGSLNKAISRMRCFRSPETAWSAHMQVEMADLVGRKTTAEGMAMSQMSEAGYGTNQFMRWDFDGRVGWGEDQDVWDALHFVRMLDALKTLK
;
A
#
# COMPACT_ATOMS: atom_id res chain seq x y z
N MET A 1 5.45 7.20 -5.68
CA MET A 1 4.76 6.01 -6.22
C MET A 1 5.39 5.70 -7.57
N ASN A 2 5.78 4.45 -7.81
CA ASN A 2 6.69 4.10 -8.91
C ASN A 2 5.97 3.73 -10.22
N GLY A 3 4.66 3.46 -10.17
CA GLY A 3 3.83 3.14 -11.32
C GLY A 3 2.39 2.85 -10.90
N GLY A 4 1.52 2.57 -11.86
CA GLY A 4 0.12 2.21 -11.67
C GLY A 4 -0.83 2.98 -12.60
N TYR A 5 -2.12 2.71 -12.49
CA TYR A 5 -3.17 3.36 -13.26
C TYR A 5 -4.41 3.61 -12.39
N LEU A 6 -5.24 4.57 -12.80
CA LEU A 6 -6.62 4.70 -12.34
C LEU A 6 -7.55 4.13 -13.41
N LEU A 7 -8.49 3.28 -12.99
CA LEU A 7 -9.67 2.95 -13.77
C LEU A 7 -10.85 3.66 -13.12
N ARG A 8 -11.39 4.67 -13.79
CA ARG A 8 -12.52 5.46 -13.30
C ARG A 8 -13.48 5.76 -14.43
N ASP A 9 -14.77 5.54 -14.17
CA ASP A 9 -15.86 5.75 -15.13
C ASP A 9 -15.61 5.03 -16.48
N GLY A 10 -15.09 3.80 -16.41
CA GLY A 10 -14.79 2.96 -17.57
C GLY A 10 -13.51 3.34 -18.34
N ALA A 11 -12.79 4.37 -17.92
CA ALA A 11 -11.59 4.85 -18.60
C ALA A 11 -10.32 4.65 -17.77
N TYR A 12 -9.30 4.07 -18.40
CA TYR A 12 -7.96 3.91 -17.84
C TYR A 12 -7.15 5.21 -17.94
N GLY A 13 -6.22 5.42 -17.01
CA GLY A 13 -5.23 6.51 -17.08
C GLY A 13 -4.00 6.18 -16.24
N SER A 14 -2.82 6.32 -16.82
CA SER A 14 -1.56 6.11 -16.09
C SER A 14 -1.41 7.11 -14.94
N LEU A 15 -0.88 6.65 -13.81
CA LEU A 15 -0.66 7.52 -12.66
C LEU A 15 0.41 8.57 -12.94
N ASN A 16 0.13 9.80 -12.54
CA ASN A 16 1.10 10.88 -12.50
C ASN A 16 1.98 10.73 -11.25
N LYS A 17 3.18 10.15 -11.44
CA LYS A 17 4.15 9.93 -10.36
C LYS A 17 4.62 11.21 -9.66
N ALA A 18 4.56 12.35 -10.33
CA ALA A 18 5.03 13.62 -9.76
C ALA A 18 4.15 14.06 -8.58
N ILE A 19 2.86 13.75 -8.62
CA ILE A 19 1.88 14.22 -7.63
C ILE A 19 1.21 13.07 -6.84
N SER A 20 1.29 11.83 -7.31
CA SER A 20 0.73 10.68 -6.58
C SER A 20 1.63 10.28 -5.40
N ARG A 21 1.02 9.96 -4.26
CA ARG A 21 1.69 9.61 -3.00
C ARG A 21 1.05 8.38 -2.37
N MET A 22 1.87 7.61 -1.67
CA MET A 22 1.46 6.50 -0.84
C MET A 22 2.22 6.59 0.47
N ARG A 23 1.52 6.43 1.57
CA ARG A 23 2.10 6.25 2.90
C ARG A 23 1.67 4.89 3.40
N CYS A 24 2.66 4.05 3.74
CA CYS A 24 2.44 2.72 4.30
C CYS A 24 2.81 2.78 5.79
N PHE A 25 1.85 2.45 6.64
CA PHE A 25 2.02 2.31 8.08
C PHE A 25 2.22 0.85 8.40
N ARG A 26 3.30 0.54 9.10
CA ARG A 26 3.75 -0.83 9.36
C ARG A 26 3.53 -1.20 10.81
N SER A 27 3.22 -2.47 11.06
CA SER A 27 3.18 -3.02 12.42
C SER A 27 4.59 -2.95 13.04
N PRO A 28 4.76 -2.41 14.26
CA PRO A 28 6.06 -2.42 14.91
C PRO A 28 6.49 -3.83 15.37
N GLU A 29 5.57 -4.81 15.37
CA GLU A 29 5.86 -6.18 15.80
C GLU A 29 6.32 -7.06 14.65
N THR A 30 5.65 -6.97 13.50
CA THR A 30 5.90 -7.82 12.33
C THR A 30 6.53 -7.06 11.17
N ALA A 31 6.59 -5.74 11.22
CA ALA A 31 7.01 -4.85 10.14
C ALA A 31 6.20 -4.92 8.84
N TRP A 32 5.19 -5.78 8.76
CA TRP A 32 4.26 -5.87 7.63
C TRP A 32 3.36 -4.64 7.55
N SER A 33 2.81 -4.34 6.36
CA SER A 33 1.83 -3.26 6.23
C SER A 33 0.63 -3.54 7.12
N ALA A 34 0.17 -2.55 7.87
CA ALA A 34 -1.09 -2.64 8.61
C ALA A 34 -2.15 -1.75 7.96
N HIS A 35 -1.70 -0.62 7.42
CA HIS A 35 -2.55 0.44 6.93
C HIS A 35 -1.84 1.22 5.84
N MET A 36 -2.57 1.64 4.81
CA MET A 36 -2.08 2.49 3.73
C MET A 36 -2.98 3.67 3.47
N GLN A 37 -2.38 4.82 3.20
CA GLN A 37 -3.05 5.99 2.65
C GLN A 37 -2.49 6.28 1.27
N VAL A 38 -3.37 6.41 0.28
CA VAL A 38 -2.99 6.73 -1.09
C VAL A 38 -3.70 7.98 -1.57
N GLU A 39 -2.92 8.87 -2.18
CA GLU A 39 -3.39 10.03 -2.92
C GLU A 39 -2.94 9.83 -4.37
N MET A 40 -3.89 9.66 -5.28
CA MET A 40 -3.61 9.31 -6.65
C MET A 40 -4.16 10.37 -7.60
N ALA A 41 -3.38 10.65 -8.63
CA ALA A 41 -3.85 11.39 -9.78
C ALA A 41 -3.30 10.75 -11.05
N ASP A 42 -4.09 10.72 -12.12
CA ASP A 42 -3.62 10.26 -13.43
C ASP A 42 -3.10 11.43 -14.30
N LEU A 43 -2.56 11.09 -15.48
CA LEU A 43 -2.02 12.08 -16.42
C LEU A 43 -3.08 12.99 -17.06
N VAL A 44 -4.37 12.63 -16.99
CA VAL A 44 -5.48 13.45 -17.51
C VAL A 44 -6.16 14.27 -16.40
N GLY A 45 -5.64 14.21 -15.16
CA GLY A 45 -6.03 15.07 -14.05
C GLY A 45 -7.13 14.52 -13.13
N ARG A 46 -7.61 13.29 -13.34
CA ARG A 46 -8.56 12.64 -12.41
C ARG A 46 -7.84 12.31 -11.12
N LYS A 47 -8.52 12.51 -9.99
CA LYS A 47 -7.94 12.30 -8.64
C LYS A 47 -8.79 11.32 -7.84
N THR A 48 -8.15 10.66 -6.89
CA THR A 48 -8.82 9.89 -5.85
C THR A 48 -7.94 9.79 -4.61
N THR A 49 -8.57 9.61 -3.46
CA THR A 49 -7.92 9.24 -2.20
C THR A 49 -8.52 7.94 -1.72
N ALA A 50 -7.69 7.05 -1.21
CA ALA A 50 -8.16 5.81 -0.61
C ALA A 50 -7.36 5.49 0.65
N GLU A 51 -8.02 4.82 1.57
CA GLU A 51 -7.43 4.29 2.80
C GLU A 51 -7.60 2.78 2.83
N GLY A 52 -6.53 2.04 3.09
CA GLY A 52 -6.48 0.58 2.99
C GLY A 52 -6.06 -0.06 4.30
N MET A 53 -6.88 -0.96 4.85
CA MET A 53 -6.60 -1.70 6.08
C MET A 53 -6.31 -3.17 5.75
N ALA A 54 -5.25 -3.73 6.32
CA ALA A 54 -4.96 -5.15 6.22
C ALA A 54 -5.97 -5.96 7.04
N MET A 55 -6.66 -6.89 6.39
CA MET A 55 -7.71 -7.73 7.00
C MET A 55 -7.22 -9.14 7.30
N SER A 56 -6.35 -9.67 6.44
CA SER A 56 -5.63 -10.93 6.68
C SER A 56 -4.30 -10.90 5.97
N GLN A 57 -3.36 -11.69 6.46
CA GLN A 57 -1.97 -11.72 5.99
C GLN A 57 -1.53 -13.17 5.81
N MET A 58 -0.75 -13.41 4.76
CA MET A 58 0.02 -14.65 4.59
C MET A 58 1.45 -14.31 4.25
N SER A 59 2.38 -15.17 4.66
CA SER A 59 3.80 -14.98 4.41
C SER A 59 4.47 -16.33 4.20
N GLU A 60 5.39 -16.37 3.24
CA GLU A 60 6.35 -17.45 3.06
C GLU A 60 7.73 -16.88 3.41
N ALA A 61 8.42 -17.47 4.39
CA ALA A 61 9.71 -17.03 4.92
C ALA A 61 9.77 -15.68 5.68
N GLY A 62 8.63 -15.00 5.94
CA GLY A 62 8.51 -13.93 6.93
C GLY A 62 8.94 -12.51 6.49
N TYR A 63 9.77 -12.37 5.45
CA TYR A 63 10.24 -11.08 4.93
C TYR A 63 9.44 -10.56 3.70
N GLY A 64 8.46 -11.34 3.24
CA GLY A 64 7.48 -10.90 2.26
C GLY A 64 6.08 -11.27 2.72
N THR A 65 5.08 -10.42 2.47
CA THR A 65 3.69 -10.73 2.80
C THR A 65 2.76 -10.40 1.65
N ASN A 66 1.78 -11.29 1.46
CA ASN A 66 0.59 -10.98 0.67
C ASN A 66 -0.55 -10.68 1.65
N GLN A 67 -1.26 -9.59 1.38
CA GLN A 67 -2.22 -9.03 2.30
C GLN A 67 -3.54 -8.83 1.60
N PHE A 68 -4.62 -9.32 2.22
CA PHE A 68 -5.96 -8.98 1.80
C PHE A 68 -6.34 -7.65 2.43
N MET A 69 -6.54 -6.64 1.59
CA MET A 69 -6.78 -5.26 1.97
C MET A 69 -8.24 -4.90 1.75
N ARG A 70 -8.86 -4.30 2.76
CA ARG A 70 -10.10 -3.54 2.60
C ARG A 70 -9.74 -2.10 2.30
N TRP A 71 -10.31 -1.54 1.24
CA TRP A 71 -10.09 -0.15 0.83
C TRP A 71 -11.37 0.66 0.99
N ASP A 72 -11.29 1.82 1.62
CA ASP A 72 -12.34 2.83 1.67
C ASP A 72 -11.97 3.98 0.73
N PHE A 73 -12.83 4.28 -0.25
CA PHE A 73 -12.63 5.33 -1.25
C PHE A 73 -13.97 5.83 -1.80
N ASP A 74 -14.12 7.13 -2.05
CA ASP A 74 -15.36 7.73 -2.59
C ASP A 74 -16.65 7.29 -1.86
N GLY A 75 -16.58 7.09 -0.53
CA GLY A 75 -17.69 6.60 0.29
C GLY A 75 -18.08 5.13 0.04
N ARG A 76 -17.21 4.36 -0.63
CA ARG A 76 -17.40 2.95 -0.99
C ARG A 76 -16.32 2.09 -0.37
N VAL A 77 -16.60 0.79 -0.30
CA VAL A 77 -15.65 -0.25 0.09
C VAL A 77 -15.24 -1.03 -1.15
N GLY A 78 -13.93 -1.27 -1.30
CA GLY A 78 -13.36 -2.24 -2.23
C GLY A 78 -12.43 -3.21 -1.52
N TRP A 79 -12.05 -4.24 -2.26
CA TRP A 79 -11.19 -5.31 -1.77
C TRP A 79 -10.07 -5.54 -2.77
N GLY A 80 -8.86 -5.76 -2.28
CA GLY A 80 -7.69 -5.95 -3.12
C GLY A 80 -6.55 -6.64 -2.40
N GLU A 81 -5.54 -7.02 -3.15
CA GLU A 81 -4.30 -7.58 -2.63
C GLU A 81 -3.23 -6.47 -2.55
N ASP A 82 -2.42 -6.50 -1.50
CA ASP A 82 -1.11 -5.88 -1.47
C ASP A 82 -0.03 -6.97 -1.39
N GLN A 83 1.06 -6.78 -2.14
CA GLN A 83 2.22 -7.66 -2.13
C GLN A 83 3.44 -6.86 -1.69
N ASP A 84 3.84 -7.09 -0.44
CA ASP A 84 4.93 -6.36 0.21
C ASP A 84 6.16 -7.25 0.28
N VAL A 85 6.94 -7.24 -0.81
CA VAL A 85 8.11 -8.11 -0.99
C VAL A 85 9.40 -7.32 -0.79
N TRP A 86 10.28 -7.84 0.06
CA TRP A 86 11.52 -7.17 0.43
C TRP A 86 12.76 -8.00 0.13
N ASP A 87 13.88 -7.30 -0.04
CA ASP A 87 15.19 -7.90 0.23
C ASP A 87 15.27 -8.26 1.73
N ALA A 88 15.69 -9.49 2.03
CA ALA A 88 15.63 -10.05 3.38
C ALA A 88 16.50 -9.27 4.38
N LEU A 89 17.73 -8.88 4.00
CA LEU A 89 18.62 -8.14 4.89
C LEU A 89 18.10 -6.72 5.14
N HIS A 90 17.54 -6.09 4.12
CA HIS A 90 16.89 -4.80 4.28
C HIS A 90 15.66 -4.89 5.20
N PHE A 91 14.85 -5.93 5.07
CA PHE A 91 13.68 -6.13 5.91
C PHE A 91 14.03 -6.24 7.40
N VAL A 92 15.03 -7.06 7.74
CA VAL A 92 15.50 -7.24 9.12
C VAL A 92 15.95 -5.89 9.73
N ARG A 93 16.74 -5.11 8.99
CA ARG A 93 17.17 -3.78 9.45
C ARG A 93 16.00 -2.83 9.72
N MET A 94 14.97 -2.89 8.88
CA MET A 94 13.77 -2.07 9.04
C MET A 94 12.93 -2.51 10.25
N LEU A 95 12.74 -3.82 10.44
CA LEU A 95 12.05 -4.37 11.61
C LEU A 95 12.75 -3.98 12.92
N ASP A 96 14.07 -4.07 12.98
CA ASP A 96 14.83 -3.67 14.16
C ASP A 96 14.66 -2.18 14.47
N ALA A 97 14.70 -1.31 13.45
CA ALA A 97 14.48 0.11 13.61
C ALA A 97 13.04 0.46 14.07
N LEU A 98 12.03 -0.32 13.69
CA LEU A 98 10.66 -0.12 14.17
C LEU A 98 10.51 -0.49 15.66
N LYS A 99 11.24 -1.51 16.12
CA LYS A 99 11.20 -1.95 17.52
C LYS A 99 11.86 -0.97 18.49
N THR A 100 12.80 -0.14 18.03
CA THR A 100 13.47 0.86 18.89
C THR A 100 12.62 2.11 19.14
N LEU A 101 11.47 2.24 18.48
CA LEU A 101 10.50 3.33 18.69
C LEU A 101 9.46 3.01 19.78
N LYS A 102 9.63 1.89 20.51
CA LYS A 102 8.78 1.50 21.64
C LYS A 102 9.22 2.15 22.95
#